data_AF-A0A7J8NX12-F1
#
_entry.id   AF-A0A7J8NX12-F1
#
_cell.length_a   1.000
_cell.length_b   1.000
_cell.length_c   1.000
_cell.angle_alpha   90.00
_cell.angle_beta   90.00
_cell.angle_gamma   90.00
#
_symmetry.space_group_name_H-M   'P 1'
#
loop_
_entity.id
_entity.type
_entity.pdbx_description
1 polymer ?
#
loop_
_entity_poly.entity_id
_entity_poly.type
_entity_poly.pdbx_seq_one_letter_code
_entity_poly.pdbx_strand_id
1 'polypeptide(L)'
;DEQEFSYSEESGKGPNQWGNIKKEWSDCKTGKNQSPIDIPSRKTKVIKNPGRLDMLYKPTEFIVKNRGHDISLKIHWLKSAGSIKINGTEYFLQQAHWHSPSEHAIDGRRYALEVHLVHQAKDPKVKHNLAVVGLLYKYGKPDAFLSKLLGKISATNDEIHEKPLGFVDPTHIDTRMGGKAYYRYIGSL
;
A
#
# COMPACT_ATOMS: atom_id res chain seq x y z
N ASP A 1 -15.54 -4.63 -11.29
CA ASP A 1 -14.22 -4.78 -11.91
C ASP A 1 -13.70 -3.47 -12.46
N GLU A 2 -12.48 -3.12 -12.09
CA GLU A 2 -11.75 -1.98 -12.65
C GLU A 2 -10.95 -2.48 -13.88
N GLN A 3 -11.65 -2.88 -14.95
CA GLN A 3 -11.07 -3.39 -16.22
C GLN A 3 -10.52 -2.28 -17.15
N GLU A 4 -10.42 -1.06 -16.65
CA GLU A 4 -10.10 0.11 -17.47
C GLU A 4 -8.61 0.19 -17.83
N PHE A 5 -7.76 -0.49 -17.06
CA PHE A 5 -6.32 -0.60 -17.28
C PHE A 5 -5.82 -2.04 -17.09
N SER A 6 -4.58 -2.31 -17.49
CA SER A 6 -3.91 -3.60 -17.29
C SER A 6 -2.46 -3.41 -16.86
N TYR A 7 -1.91 -4.41 -16.18
CA TYR A 7 -0.47 -4.53 -15.93
C TYR A 7 0.27 -5.26 -17.06
N SER A 8 -0.44 -5.90 -18.00
CA SER A 8 0.19 -6.54 -19.17
C SER A 8 0.48 -5.52 -20.26
N GLU A 9 1.73 -5.41 -20.67
CA GLU A 9 2.17 -4.57 -21.78
C GLU A 9 1.50 -4.98 -23.12
N GLU A 10 1.23 -6.28 -23.30
CA GLU A 10 0.64 -6.83 -24.53
C GLU A 10 -0.83 -6.43 -24.72
N SER A 11 -1.49 -5.95 -23.66
CA SER A 11 -2.91 -5.59 -23.70
C SER A 11 -3.22 -4.30 -24.48
N GLY A 12 -2.19 -3.49 -24.80
CA GLY A 12 -2.37 -2.12 -25.28
C GLY A 12 -2.93 -1.15 -24.22
N LYS A 13 -3.16 -1.63 -22.99
CA LYS A 13 -3.57 -0.85 -21.80
C LYS A 13 -2.60 -1.03 -20.64
N GLY A 14 -1.36 -1.42 -20.96
CA GLY A 14 -0.27 -1.62 -20.01
C GLY A 14 0.18 -0.31 -19.34
N PRO A 15 1.06 -0.39 -18.33
CA PRO A 15 1.55 0.78 -17.58
C PRO A 15 2.09 1.92 -18.46
N ASN A 16 2.77 1.60 -19.55
CA ASN A 16 3.27 2.62 -20.49
C ASN A 16 2.16 3.39 -21.25
N GLN A 17 0.92 2.90 -21.24
CA GLN A 17 -0.23 3.51 -21.90
C GLN A 17 -1.19 4.21 -20.95
N TRP A 18 -1.11 4.00 -19.63
CA TRP A 18 -2.14 4.49 -18.69
C TRP A 18 -2.47 5.97 -18.86
N GLY A 19 -1.47 6.83 -19.02
CA GLY A 19 -1.69 8.27 -19.24
C GLY A 19 -2.29 8.66 -20.60
N ASN A 20 -2.43 7.72 -21.53
CA ASN A 20 -3.12 7.90 -22.80
C ASN A 20 -4.56 7.33 -22.78
N ILE A 21 -4.95 6.54 -21.77
CA ILE A 21 -6.27 5.89 -21.71
C ILE A 21 -7.37 6.93 -21.42
N LYS A 22 -7.13 7.82 -20.45
CA LYS A 22 -8.07 8.88 -20.05
C LYS A 22 -7.35 10.19 -19.78
N LYS A 23 -8.03 11.31 -20.03
CA LYS A 23 -7.47 12.65 -19.80
C LYS A 23 -7.11 12.85 -18.32
N GLU A 24 -7.93 12.34 -17.43
CA GLU A 24 -7.78 12.39 -15.97
C GLU A 24 -6.56 11.59 -15.48
N TRP A 25 -6.00 10.70 -16.31
CA TRP A 25 -4.85 9.85 -15.98
C TRP A 25 -3.54 10.38 -16.59
N SER A 26 -3.58 11.55 -17.25
CA SER A 26 -2.42 12.13 -17.95
C SER A 26 -1.16 12.24 -17.08
N ASP A 27 -1.31 12.41 -15.77
CA ASP A 27 -0.20 12.45 -14.81
C ASP A 27 0.61 11.14 -14.77
N CYS A 28 0.03 9.98 -15.12
CA CYS A 28 0.79 8.73 -15.29
C CYS A 28 1.87 8.84 -16.38
N LYS A 29 1.72 9.79 -17.31
CA LYS A 29 2.67 10.05 -18.40
C LYS A 29 3.49 11.33 -18.18
N THR A 30 2.88 12.38 -17.63
CA THR A 30 3.49 13.73 -17.55
C THR A 30 4.00 14.08 -16.15
N GLY A 31 3.60 13.31 -15.13
CA GLY A 31 3.97 13.53 -13.74
C GLY A 31 5.47 13.40 -13.51
N LYS A 32 6.03 14.28 -12.68
CA LYS A 32 7.48 14.33 -12.40
C LYS A 32 7.90 13.66 -11.09
N ASN A 33 6.93 13.26 -10.28
CA ASN A 33 7.13 12.59 -8.99
C ASN A 33 6.26 11.33 -8.94
N GLN A 34 6.44 10.42 -9.90
CA GLN A 34 5.70 9.17 -9.95
C GLN A 34 6.33 8.12 -9.02
N SER A 35 5.49 7.22 -8.51
CA SER A 35 5.88 5.98 -7.83
C SER A 35 5.60 4.79 -8.76
N PRO A 36 6.22 3.62 -8.53
CA PRO A 36 7.32 3.37 -7.59
C PRO A 36 8.67 3.92 -8.08
N ILE A 37 9.69 3.83 -7.22
CA ILE A 37 11.08 4.14 -7.59
C ILE A 37 12.05 3.01 -7.20
N ASP A 38 13.21 2.98 -7.87
CA ASP A 38 14.39 2.29 -7.34
C ASP A 38 15.07 3.19 -6.30
N ILE A 39 15.22 2.70 -5.07
CA ILE A 39 15.79 3.44 -3.95
C ILE A 39 17.31 3.19 -3.92
N PRO A 40 18.14 4.20 -4.24
CA PRO A 40 19.59 4.03 -4.21
C PRO A 40 20.10 4.19 -2.77
N SER A 41 20.21 3.09 -2.04
CA SER A 41 20.47 3.09 -0.58
C SER A 41 21.69 3.94 -0.21
N ARG A 42 22.77 3.85 -1.00
CA ARG A 42 24.03 4.58 -0.81
C ARG A 42 23.99 6.06 -1.17
N LYS A 43 23.03 6.49 -1.99
CA LYS A 43 22.86 7.90 -2.40
C LYS A 43 21.77 8.60 -1.58
N THR A 44 21.08 7.89 -0.70
CA THR A 44 20.06 8.48 0.16
C THR A 44 20.68 9.36 1.24
N LYS A 45 20.00 10.47 1.55
CA LYS A 45 20.39 11.35 2.64
C LYS A 45 20.01 10.72 3.97
N VAL A 46 21.00 10.36 4.78
CA VAL A 46 20.77 9.84 6.14
C VAL A 46 20.31 10.97 7.05
N ILE A 47 19.15 10.79 7.67
CA ILE A 47 18.65 11.65 8.74
C ILE A 47 18.99 10.97 10.06
N LYS A 48 19.87 11.58 10.87
CA LYS A 48 20.40 10.96 12.10
C LYS A 48 19.34 10.68 13.16
N ASN A 49 18.28 11.51 13.21
CA ASN A 49 17.15 11.36 14.13
C ASN A 49 15.84 11.51 13.34
N PRO A 50 15.43 10.50 12.56
CA PRO A 50 14.24 10.60 11.73
C PRO A 50 12.94 10.58 12.58
N GLY A 51 13.06 10.27 13.88
CA GLY A 51 11.95 9.88 14.72
C GLY A 51 11.59 8.41 14.49
N ARG A 52 10.64 7.91 15.28
CA ARG A 52 10.01 6.60 15.00
C ARG A 52 8.73 6.85 14.22
N LEU A 53 8.47 6.05 13.20
CA LEU A 53 7.15 6.02 12.59
C LEU A 53 6.22 5.23 13.52
N ASP A 54 5.48 5.95 14.35
CA ASP A 54 4.51 5.34 15.26
C ASP A 54 3.24 4.94 14.50
N MET A 55 3.02 3.63 14.39
CA MET A 55 1.80 3.03 13.87
C MET A 55 0.83 2.75 15.01
N LEU A 56 -0.07 3.70 15.27
CA LEU A 56 -1.05 3.63 16.35
C LEU A 56 -2.32 2.96 15.84
N TYR A 57 -2.20 1.69 15.45
CA TYR A 57 -3.33 0.94 14.92
C TYR A 57 -4.12 0.22 16.01
N LYS A 58 -5.35 -0.15 15.66
CA LYS A 58 -6.23 -0.96 16.51
C LYS A 58 -7.06 -1.94 15.67
N PRO A 59 -7.51 -3.06 16.26
CA PRO A 59 -8.43 -3.97 15.60
C PRO A 59 -9.68 -3.24 15.10
N THR A 60 -10.08 -3.53 13.86
CA THR A 60 -11.35 -3.06 13.30
C THR A 60 -11.89 -4.07 12.29
N GLU A 61 -13.13 -3.88 11.86
CA GLU A 61 -13.72 -4.66 10.78
C GLU A 61 -13.17 -4.22 9.42
N PHE A 62 -12.78 -5.23 8.64
CA PHE A 62 -12.33 -5.05 7.25
C PHE A 62 -13.22 -5.83 6.29
N ILE A 63 -13.28 -5.32 5.07
CA ILE A 63 -13.80 -6.02 3.91
C ILE A 63 -12.59 -6.35 3.02
N VAL A 64 -12.53 -7.59 2.54
CA VAL A 64 -11.60 -7.95 1.46
C VAL A 64 -12.28 -7.72 0.12
N LYS A 65 -11.54 -7.14 -0.80
CA LYS A 65 -11.94 -6.92 -2.19
C LYS A 65 -10.84 -7.40 -3.13
N ASN A 66 -11.19 -8.34 -3.99
CA ASN A 66 -10.37 -8.68 -5.16
C ASN A 66 -10.77 -7.73 -6.30
N ARG A 67 -9.82 -6.93 -6.79
CA ARG A 67 -10.09 -5.95 -7.87
C ARG A 67 -9.64 -6.44 -9.25
N GLY A 68 -9.17 -7.67 -9.35
CA GLY A 68 -8.60 -8.26 -10.57
C GLY A 68 -7.14 -7.89 -10.81
N HIS A 69 -6.67 -6.77 -10.26
CA HIS A 69 -5.27 -6.33 -10.38
C HIS A 69 -4.54 -6.27 -9.02
N ASP A 70 -5.27 -6.28 -7.90
CA ASP A 70 -4.74 -6.42 -6.56
C ASP A 70 -5.69 -7.22 -5.64
N ILE A 71 -5.15 -7.66 -4.51
CA ILE A 71 -5.97 -8.03 -3.35
C ILE A 71 -5.89 -6.87 -2.38
N SER A 72 -7.05 -6.29 -2.05
CA SER A 72 -7.14 -5.13 -1.17
C SER A 72 -8.02 -5.41 0.05
N LEU A 73 -7.55 -4.99 1.21
CA LEU A 73 -8.30 -4.88 2.45
C LEU A 73 -8.73 -3.44 2.63
N LYS A 74 -10.04 -3.19 2.58
CA LYS A 74 -10.62 -1.88 2.88
C LYS A 74 -11.22 -1.88 4.28
N ILE A 75 -11.01 -0.80 5.02
CA ILE A 75 -11.69 -0.61 6.30
C ILE A 75 -13.17 -0.36 6.03
N HIS A 76 -14.03 -0.95 6.85
CA HIS A 76 -15.45 -0.66 6.78
C HIS A 76 -15.71 0.83 7.12
N TRP A 77 -16.38 1.56 6.22
CA TRP A 77 -16.48 3.03 6.17
C TRP A 77 -16.86 3.75 7.47
N LEU A 78 -17.48 3.07 8.43
CA LEU A 78 -17.91 3.66 9.70
C LEU A 78 -16.91 3.49 10.85
N LYS A 79 -15.80 2.77 10.66
CA LYS A 79 -14.85 2.41 11.73
C LYS A 79 -13.44 2.90 11.41
N SER A 80 -12.62 3.07 12.46
CA SER A 80 -11.22 3.51 12.36
C SER A 80 -10.29 2.38 12.77
N ALA A 81 -9.28 2.11 11.95
CA ALA A 81 -8.19 1.19 12.26
C ALA A 81 -7.00 1.87 12.98
N GLY A 82 -7.15 3.14 13.36
CA GLY A 82 -6.05 3.94 13.90
C GLY A 82 -5.30 4.74 12.82
N SER A 83 -4.10 5.21 13.16
CA SER A 83 -3.39 6.23 12.38
C SER A 83 -1.87 6.13 12.48
N ILE A 84 -1.19 6.88 11.61
CA ILE A 84 0.22 7.25 11.75
C ILE A 84 0.33 8.77 11.93
N LYS A 85 1.44 9.22 12.51
CA LYS A 85 1.74 10.66 12.66
C LYS A 85 3.02 11.03 11.94
N ILE A 86 2.95 12.01 11.05
CA ILE A 86 4.10 12.53 10.29
C ILE A 86 4.17 14.03 10.52
N ASN A 87 5.27 14.51 11.09
CA ASN A 87 5.52 15.94 11.34
C ASN A 87 4.35 16.67 12.04
N GLY A 88 3.66 16.02 12.97
CA GLY A 88 2.51 16.59 13.68
C GLY A 88 1.15 16.28 13.04
N THR A 89 1.11 15.94 11.76
CA THR A 89 -0.13 15.62 11.04
C THR A 89 -0.51 14.15 11.22
N GLU A 90 -1.78 13.90 11.55
CA GLU A 90 -2.33 12.57 11.70
C GLU A 90 -2.95 12.07 10.38
N TYR A 91 -2.60 10.84 9.99
CA TYR A 91 -3.11 10.17 8.81
C TYR A 91 -3.75 8.84 9.22
N PHE A 92 -5.06 8.70 8.99
CA PHE A 92 -5.82 7.53 9.38
C PHE A 92 -5.69 6.44 8.33
N LEU A 93 -5.40 5.21 8.74
CA LEU A 93 -5.37 4.06 7.84
C LEU A 93 -6.74 3.93 7.16
N GLN A 94 -6.74 3.71 5.84
CA GLN A 94 -7.93 3.56 4.99
C GLN A 94 -8.00 2.16 4.37
N GLN A 95 -6.87 1.68 3.87
CA GLN A 95 -6.76 0.37 3.23
C GLN A 95 -5.35 -0.20 3.33
N ALA A 96 -5.24 -1.51 3.14
CA ALA A 96 -4.01 -2.22 2.85
C ALA A 96 -4.17 -3.00 1.54
N HIS A 97 -3.19 -3.00 0.65
CA HIS A 97 -3.22 -3.84 -0.55
C HIS A 97 -1.83 -4.39 -0.88
N TRP A 98 -1.79 -5.45 -1.68
CA TRP A 98 -0.57 -6.19 -1.96
C TRP A 98 -0.23 -6.25 -3.44
N HIS A 99 1.05 -6.11 -3.73
CA HIS A 99 1.66 -6.25 -5.06
C HIS A 99 2.68 -7.38 -5.06
N SER A 100 2.65 -8.22 -6.10
CA SER A 100 3.61 -9.30 -6.32
C SER A 100 4.06 -9.28 -7.79
N PRO A 101 5.36 -9.05 -8.09
CA PRO A 101 6.46 -8.75 -7.16
C PRO A 101 6.34 -7.36 -6.52
N SER A 102 7.34 -6.95 -5.72
CA SER A 102 7.36 -5.58 -5.20
C SER A 102 7.46 -4.54 -6.32
N GLU A 103 6.77 -3.43 -6.13
CA GLU A 103 6.80 -2.28 -7.03
C GLU A 103 8.06 -1.44 -6.80
N HIS A 104 8.45 -1.23 -5.54
CA HIS A 104 9.74 -0.62 -5.22
C HIS A 104 10.90 -1.60 -5.40
N ALA A 105 12.05 -1.05 -5.75
CA ALA A 105 13.33 -1.73 -5.70
C ALA A 105 14.28 -1.03 -4.72
N ILE A 106 15.25 -1.78 -4.18
CA ILE A 106 16.37 -1.22 -3.42
C ILE A 106 17.64 -1.63 -4.14
N ASP A 107 18.42 -0.65 -4.62
CA ASP A 107 19.63 -0.85 -5.41
C ASP A 107 19.40 -1.82 -6.61
N GLY A 108 18.30 -1.63 -7.32
CA GLY A 108 17.89 -2.45 -8.47
C GLY A 108 17.24 -3.79 -8.11
N ARG A 109 17.18 -4.17 -6.84
CA ARG A 109 16.60 -5.45 -6.40
C ARG A 109 15.12 -5.30 -6.04
N ARG A 110 14.26 -6.03 -6.77
CA ARG A 110 12.87 -6.28 -6.40
C ARG A 110 12.75 -7.41 -5.37
N TYR A 111 11.68 -7.34 -4.59
CA TYR A 111 11.31 -8.23 -3.51
C TYR A 111 10.10 -9.07 -3.93
N ALA A 112 9.82 -10.14 -3.17
CA ALA A 112 8.81 -11.12 -3.55
C ALA A 112 7.37 -10.59 -3.44
N LEU A 113 7.14 -9.67 -2.50
CA LEU A 113 5.84 -9.07 -2.24
C LEU A 113 6.05 -7.69 -1.62
N GLU A 114 5.10 -6.80 -1.82
CA GLU A 114 5.02 -5.49 -1.16
C GLU A 114 3.60 -5.25 -0.67
N VAL A 115 3.46 -4.75 0.56
CA VAL A 115 2.18 -4.24 1.07
C VAL A 115 2.22 -2.73 1.12
N HIS A 116 1.13 -2.09 0.68
CA HIS A 116 0.90 -0.67 0.80
C HIS A 116 -0.20 -0.41 1.83
N LEU A 117 0.15 0.26 2.91
CA LEU A 117 -0.79 0.78 3.92
C LEU A 117 -1.11 2.23 3.57
N VAL A 118 -2.31 2.48 3.05
CA VAL A 118 -2.73 3.81 2.59
C VAL A 118 -3.45 4.54 3.71
N HIS A 119 -2.98 5.75 4.01
CA HIS A 119 -3.52 6.60 5.06
C HIS A 119 -3.97 7.93 4.49
N GLN A 120 -4.99 8.53 5.12
CA GLN A 120 -5.51 9.83 4.73
C GLN A 120 -5.65 10.78 5.92
N ALA A 121 -5.18 12.01 5.77
CA ALA A 121 -5.42 13.10 6.71
C ALA A 121 -6.86 13.60 6.58
N LYS A 122 -7.52 13.88 7.71
CA LYS A 122 -8.90 14.39 7.74
C LYS A 122 -9.00 15.90 7.56
N ASP A 123 -7.94 16.64 7.90
CA ASP A 123 -7.94 18.10 7.77
C ASP A 123 -7.83 18.48 6.28
N PRO A 124 -8.87 19.12 5.70
CA PRO A 124 -8.87 19.50 4.28
C PRO A 124 -7.79 20.53 3.92
N LYS A 125 -7.15 21.17 4.91
CA LYS A 125 -6.03 22.10 4.69
C LYS A 125 -4.70 21.39 4.41
N VAL A 126 -4.61 20.08 4.67
CA VAL A 126 -3.40 19.30 4.43
C VAL A 126 -3.24 19.05 2.93
N LYS A 127 -2.32 19.79 2.29
CA LYS A 127 -2.05 19.68 0.85
C LYS A 127 -1.68 18.27 0.40
N HIS A 128 -0.83 17.57 1.16
CA HIS A 128 -0.47 16.17 0.93
C HIS A 128 -1.27 15.30 1.88
N ASN A 129 -2.55 15.09 1.56
CA ASN A 129 -3.48 14.40 2.43
C ASN A 129 -3.33 12.87 2.42
N LEU A 130 -2.55 12.29 1.51
CA LEU A 130 -2.27 10.85 1.46
C LEU A 130 -0.85 10.54 1.93
N ALA A 131 -0.71 9.47 2.70
CA ALA A 131 0.56 8.89 3.08
C ALA A 131 0.50 7.36 2.94
N VAL A 132 1.48 6.77 2.26
CA VAL A 132 1.57 5.32 2.06
C VAL A 132 2.80 4.80 2.81
N VAL A 133 2.61 3.73 3.59
CA VAL A 133 3.72 2.96 4.15
C VAL A 133 3.85 1.65 3.37
N GLY A 134 5.00 1.48 2.72
CA GLY A 134 5.36 0.26 2.01
C GLY A 134 6.19 -0.69 2.90
N LEU A 135 5.84 -1.97 2.95
CA LEU A 135 6.70 -3.02 3.54
C LEU A 135 7.07 -4.06 2.49
N LEU A 136 8.37 -4.35 2.38
CA LEU A 136 8.92 -5.28 1.41
C LEU A 136 9.15 -6.66 2.04
N TYR A 137 8.77 -7.71 1.32
CA TYR A 137 8.87 -9.10 1.77
C TYR A 137 9.89 -9.88 0.96
N LYS A 138 10.68 -10.70 1.65
CA LYS A 138 11.51 -11.74 1.02
C LYS A 138 10.97 -13.11 1.41
N TYR A 139 11.19 -14.12 0.56
CA TYR A 139 10.89 -15.50 0.91
C TYR A 139 11.60 -15.90 2.22
N GLY A 140 10.91 -16.72 3.00
CA GLY A 140 11.36 -17.15 4.32
C GLY A 140 10.22 -17.80 5.10
N LYS A 141 10.26 -17.67 6.44
CA LYS A 141 9.19 -18.17 7.30
C LYS A 141 7.84 -17.54 6.92
N PRO A 142 6.73 -18.31 6.91
CA PRO A 142 5.41 -17.78 6.66
C PRO A 142 5.10 -16.58 7.55
N ASP A 143 4.48 -15.56 6.95
CA ASP A 143 3.93 -14.45 7.70
C ASP A 143 2.56 -14.85 8.28
N ALA A 144 2.40 -14.72 9.59
CA ALA A 144 1.20 -15.19 10.29
C ALA A 144 -0.04 -14.38 9.90
N PHE A 145 0.11 -13.07 9.65
CA PHE A 145 -0.98 -12.22 9.21
C PHE A 145 -1.42 -12.61 7.81
N LEU A 146 -0.49 -12.72 6.86
CA LEU A 146 -0.76 -13.15 5.50
C LEU A 146 -1.36 -14.55 5.45
N SER A 147 -0.86 -15.49 6.25
CA SER A 147 -1.39 -16.86 6.29
C SER A 147 -2.85 -16.88 6.73
N LYS A 148 -3.20 -16.10 7.77
CA LYS A 148 -4.58 -15.96 8.24
C LYS A 148 -5.47 -15.26 7.21
N LEU A 149 -4.94 -14.22 6.56
CA LEU A 149 -5.64 -13.49 5.51
C LEU A 149 -5.94 -14.40 4.30
N LEU A 150 -4.92 -15.08 3.78
CA LEU A 150 -5.05 -15.98 2.64
C LEU A 150 -5.99 -17.15 2.95
N GLY A 151 -5.95 -17.74 4.14
CA GLY A 151 -6.92 -18.77 4.53
C GLY A 151 -8.36 -18.28 4.54
N LYS A 152 -8.59 -17.00 4.88
CA LYS A 152 -9.93 -16.38 4.78
C LYS A 152 -10.34 -16.08 3.34
N ILE A 153 -9.39 -15.78 2.47
CA ILE A 153 -9.61 -15.54 1.03
C ILE A 153 -9.86 -16.86 0.30
N SER A 154 -9.04 -17.90 0.49
CA SER A 154 -9.20 -19.19 -0.19
C SER A 154 -10.50 -19.92 0.18
N ALA A 155 -11.12 -19.56 1.31
CA ALA A 155 -12.41 -20.07 1.75
C ALA A 155 -13.61 -19.36 1.07
N THR A 156 -13.38 -18.58 0.01
CA THR A 156 -14.44 -17.90 -0.75
C THR A 156 -14.56 -18.46 -2.17
N ASN A 157 -15.79 -18.72 -2.61
CA ASN A 157 -16.09 -18.97 -4.03
C ASN A 157 -15.90 -17.66 -4.81
N ASP A 158 -15.37 -17.75 -6.03
CA ASP A 158 -14.93 -16.64 -6.90
C ASP A 158 -16.01 -15.60 -7.27
N GLU A 159 -17.27 -15.78 -6.88
CA GLU A 159 -18.41 -14.95 -7.30
C GLU A 159 -18.62 -13.68 -6.45
N ILE A 160 -17.97 -13.54 -5.28
CA ILE A 160 -18.17 -12.39 -4.38
C ILE A 160 -16.96 -11.45 -4.43
N HIS A 161 -17.12 -10.30 -5.09
CA HIS A 161 -16.08 -9.27 -5.21
C HIS A 161 -15.70 -8.58 -3.89
N GLU A 162 -16.60 -8.54 -2.90
CA GLU A 162 -16.38 -7.91 -1.59
C GLU A 162 -16.95 -8.76 -0.46
N LYS A 163 -16.12 -9.12 0.53
CA LYS A 163 -16.56 -9.93 1.69
C LYS A 163 -16.07 -9.37 3.02
N PRO A 164 -16.94 -9.28 4.06
CA PRO A 164 -16.49 -8.98 5.41
C PRO A 164 -15.52 -10.06 5.92
N LEU A 165 -14.34 -9.64 6.39
CA LEU A 165 -13.38 -10.52 7.07
C LEU A 165 -13.56 -10.58 8.59
N GLY A 166 -14.55 -9.85 9.11
CA GLY A 166 -14.70 -9.59 10.54
C GLY A 166 -13.56 -8.70 11.06
N PHE A 167 -13.28 -8.80 12.36
CA PHE A 167 -12.19 -8.04 12.98
C PHE A 167 -10.81 -8.54 12.49
N VAL A 168 -10.01 -7.59 12.03
CA VAL A 168 -8.60 -7.76 11.67
C VAL A 168 -7.79 -6.79 12.50
N ASP A 169 -6.69 -7.27 13.05
CA ASP A 169 -5.73 -6.46 13.79
C ASP A 169 -4.55 -6.07 12.88
N PRO A 170 -4.51 -4.84 12.35
CA PRO A 170 -3.42 -4.37 11.49
C PRO A 170 -2.08 -4.20 12.22
N THR A 171 -2.05 -4.21 13.56
CA THR A 171 -0.78 -4.16 14.32
C THR A 171 0.11 -5.37 14.01
N HIS A 172 -0.49 -6.47 13.54
CA HIS A 172 0.23 -7.68 13.16
C HIS A 172 1.00 -7.57 11.83
N ILE A 173 0.76 -6.53 11.03
CA ILE A 173 1.44 -6.31 9.73
C ILE A 173 2.90 -5.83 9.93
N ASP A 174 3.18 -4.98 10.92
CA ASP A 174 4.51 -4.40 11.18
C ASP A 174 5.15 -4.93 12.49
N THR A 175 5.03 -6.22 12.76
CA THR A 175 5.57 -6.80 14.01
C THR A 175 7.11 -6.86 14.05
N ARG A 176 7.81 -6.59 12.94
CA ARG A 176 9.25 -6.87 12.82
C ARG A 176 10.17 -5.66 12.79
N MET A 177 9.74 -4.49 12.30
CA MET A 177 10.65 -3.34 12.11
C MET A 177 10.36 -2.18 13.07
N GLY A 178 9.15 -2.10 13.63
CA GLY A 178 8.79 -1.15 14.68
C GLY A 178 9.04 0.31 14.30
N GLY A 179 8.93 0.64 13.02
CA GLY A 179 9.09 2.01 12.49
C GLY A 179 10.45 2.68 12.71
N LYS A 180 11.53 1.93 13.00
CA LYS A 180 12.84 2.50 13.40
C LYS A 180 13.73 2.93 12.23
N ALA A 181 13.55 2.35 11.05
CA ALA A 181 14.32 2.67 9.85
C ALA A 181 13.40 2.59 8.64
N TYR A 182 13.36 3.66 7.84
CA TYR A 182 12.54 3.75 6.65
C TYR A 182 13.13 4.75 5.66
N TYR A 183 12.82 4.55 4.38
CA TYR A 183 13.01 5.57 3.35
C TYR A 183 11.77 6.45 3.28
N ARG A 184 11.94 7.72 2.90
CA ARG A 184 10.83 8.68 2.75
C ARG A 184 11.09 9.56 1.54
N TYR A 185 10.09 9.68 0.68
CA TYR A 185 10.09 10.57 -0.49
C TYR A 185 8.65 11.01 -0.80
N ILE A 186 8.49 11.95 -1.74
CA ILE A 186 7.18 12.37 -2.27
C ILE A 186 6.98 11.68 -3.63
N GLY A 187 5.85 11.02 -3.80
CA GLY A 187 5.53 10.26 -5.02
C GLY A 187 4.05 10.37 -5.42
N SER A 188 3.59 9.40 -6.21
CA SER A 188 2.19 9.27 -6.67
C SER A 188 1.54 7.98 -6.16
N LEU A 189 0.23 7.86 -6.43
CA LEU A 189 -0.47 6.58 -6.52
C LEU A 189 -0.11 5.86 -7.82
#